data_AF-A0A8S3K2C5-F1
#
_entry.id   AF-A0A8S3K2C5-F1
#
_cell.length_a   1.000
_cell.length_b   1.000
_cell.length_c   1.000
_cell.angle_alpha   90.00
_cell.angle_beta   90.00
_cell.angle_gamma   90.00
#
_symmetry.space_group_name_H-M   'P 1'
#
loop_
_entity.id
_entity.type
_entity.pdbx_description
1 polymer ?
#
loop_
_entity_poly.entity_id
_entity_poly.type
_entity_poly.pdbx_seq_one_letter_code
_entity_poly.pdbx_strand_id
1 'polypeptide(L)' 'MINKRESYSKVISNSAKQKAPSAPQSSIDYKYISILLVGESGVGKSTFINAFANYLTFSTLNQAQFNQPIVVI' A
#
# COMPACT_ATOMS: atom_id res chain seq x y z
N MET A 1 2.48 3.88 48.11
CA MET A 1 3.02 2.52 48.13
C MET A 1 2.56 1.81 46.85
N ILE A 2 3.44 1.69 45.85
CA ILE A 2 3.11 1.09 44.55
C ILE A 2 3.12 -0.43 44.69
N ASN A 3 2.06 -1.08 44.20
CA ASN A 3 1.76 -2.48 44.46
C ASN A 3 2.78 -3.40 43.75
N LYS A 4 3.63 -4.09 44.53
CA LYS A 4 4.72 -4.96 44.06
C LYS A 4 4.27 -6.02 43.04
N ARG A 5 2.97 -6.40 43.04
CA ARG A 5 2.36 -7.35 42.10
C ARG A 5 2.31 -6.86 40.65
N GLU A 6 2.18 -5.57 40.40
CA GLU A 6 2.18 -5.02 39.03
C GLU A 6 3.57 -4.98 38.39
N SER A 7 4.62 -4.90 39.22
CA SER A 7 6.00 -4.97 38.73
C SER A 7 6.40 -6.40 38.35
N TYR A 8 5.90 -7.42 39.05
CA TYR A 8 6.20 -8.82 38.71
C TYR A 8 5.47 -9.31 37.46
N SER A 9 4.23 -8.88 37.20
CA SER A 9 3.51 -9.27 35.97
C SER A 9 4.14 -8.69 34.70
N LYS A 10 4.78 -7.52 34.80
CA LYS A 10 5.45 -6.85 33.66
C LYS A 10 6.79 -7.48 33.26
N VAL A 11 7.47 -8.16 34.18
CA VAL A 11 8.77 -8.83 33.92
C VAL A 11 8.57 -10.20 33.27
N ILE A 12 7.48 -10.90 33.60
CA ILE A 12 7.20 -12.25 33.08
C ILE A 12 6.59 -12.24 31.66
N SER A 13 5.92 -11.16 31.23
CA SER A 13 5.40 -11.06 29.85
C SER A 13 6.47 -10.77 28.79
N ASN A 14 7.64 -10.26 29.20
CA ASN A 14 8.67 -9.79 28.26
C ASN A 14 9.82 -10.77 28.01
N SER A 15 9.82 -11.92 28.67
CA SER A 15 10.94 -12.88 28.62
C SER A 15 10.61 -14.22 27.95
N ALA A 16 9.39 -14.43 27.43
CA ALA A 16 8.96 -15.72 26.89
C ALA A 16 8.36 -15.71 25.47
N LYS A 17 8.57 -14.65 24.67
CA LYS A 17 8.44 -14.77 23.19
C LYS A 17 9.82 -14.78 22.55
N GLN A 18 10.48 -15.90 22.82
CA GLN A 18 11.57 -16.49 22.07
C GLN A 18 11.24 -16.41 20.57
N LYS A 19 12.06 -15.67 19.83
CA LYS A 19 12.02 -15.60 18.36
C LYS A 19 12.45 -16.95 17.81
N ALA A 20 11.50 -17.85 17.55
CA ALA A 20 11.71 -18.96 16.63
C ALA A 20 12.15 -18.39 15.26
N PRO A 21 13.00 -19.10 14.47
CA PRO A 21 13.30 -18.67 13.12
C PRO A 21 11.98 -18.55 12.36
N SER A 22 11.60 -17.31 12.06
CA SER A 22 10.41 -17.00 11.28
C SER A 22 10.49 -17.78 9.98
N ALA A 23 9.44 -18.56 9.71
CA ALA A 23 9.19 -19.25 8.44
C ALA A 23 9.63 -18.40 7.24
N PRO A 24 10.05 -19.02 6.11
CA PRO A 24 10.49 -18.28 4.92
C PRO A 24 9.47 -17.21 4.60
N GLN A 25 9.88 -15.96 4.80
CA GLN A 25 9.10 -14.80 4.46
C GLN A 25 8.96 -14.88 2.94
N SER A 26 7.79 -15.30 2.44
CA SER A 26 7.55 -15.41 1.02
C SER A 26 7.83 -14.04 0.42
N SER A 27 8.98 -13.88 -0.23
CA SER A 27 9.34 -12.63 -0.88
C SER A 27 8.32 -12.45 -1.99
N ILE A 28 7.34 -11.57 -1.76
CA ILE A 28 6.43 -11.15 -2.83
C ILE A 28 7.31 -10.42 -3.83
N ASP A 29 7.60 -11.07 -4.95
CA ASP A 29 8.32 -10.46 -6.06
C ASP A 29 7.36 -9.52 -6.78
N TYR A 30 7.43 -8.24 -6.42
CA TYR A 30 6.68 -7.21 -7.12
C TYR A 30 7.35 -6.96 -8.47
N LYS A 31 6.71 -7.44 -9.53
CA LYS A 31 7.14 -7.14 -10.90
C LYS A 31 6.77 -5.70 -11.24
N TYR A 32 7.76 -4.80 -11.21
CA TYR A 32 7.60 -3.43 -11.67
C TYR A 32 7.76 -3.32 -13.18
N ILE A 33 6.95 -2.46 -13.81
CA ILE A 33 7.05 -2.11 -15.22
C ILE A 33 7.26 -0.61 -15.32
N SER A 34 8.40 -0.19 -15.90
CA SER A 34 8.68 1.21 -16.19
C SER A 34 8.21 1.55 -17.59
N ILE A 35 7.35 2.56 -17.69
CA ILE A 35 6.79 3.03 -18.97
C ILE A 35 7.26 4.46 -19.20
N LEU A 36 7.81 4.73 -20.38
CA LEU A 36 8.22 6.08 -20.81
C LEU A 36 7.16 6.65 -21.77
N LEU A 37 6.59 7.80 -21.42
CA LEU A 37 5.69 8.56 -22.28
C LEU A 37 6.39 9.81 -22.81
N VAL A 38 6.49 9.94 -24.13
CA VAL A 38 7.20 11.05 -24.81
C VAL A 38 6.25 11.78 -25.75
N GLY A 39 6.42 13.09 -25.86
CA GLY A 39 5.67 13.96 -26.76
C GLY A 39 5.84 15.43 -26.39
N GLU A 40 5.46 16.34 -27.29
CA GLU A 40 5.55 17.79 -27.06
C GLU A 40 4.69 18.27 -25.87
N SER A 41 4.88 19.52 -25.43
CA SER A 41 4.03 20.10 -24.39
C SER A 41 2.58 20.23 -24.86
N GLY A 42 1.62 20.05 -23.95
CA GLY A 42 0.20 20.20 -24.28
C GLY A 42 -0.46 19.05 -25.04
N VAL A 43 0.29 18.03 -25.50
CA VAL A 43 -0.28 16.87 -26.23
C VAL A 43 -1.16 15.93 -25.38
N GLY A 44 -1.29 16.21 -24.07
CA GLY A 44 -2.18 15.45 -23.18
C GLY A 44 -1.54 14.26 -22.46
N LYS A 45 -0.21 14.21 -22.32
CA LYS A 45 0.47 13.11 -21.58
C LYS A 45 -0.07 12.94 -20.15
N SER A 46 -0.27 14.03 -19.42
CA SER A 46 -0.84 13.97 -18.06
C SER A 46 -2.30 13.54 -18.06
N THR A 47 -3.07 14.04 -19.02
CA THR A 47 -4.46 13.63 -19.24
C THR A 47 -4.57 12.13 -19.51
N PHE A 48 -3.65 11.58 -20.33
CA PHE A 48 -3.60 10.15 -20.62
C PHE A 48 -3.33 9.30 -19.38
N ILE A 49 -2.34 9.67 -18.55
CA ILE A 49 -2.04 8.95 -17.30
C ILE A 49 -3.26 8.95 -16.38
N ASN A 50 -3.89 10.11 -16.19
CA ASN A 50 -5.06 10.23 -15.33
C ASN A 50 -6.24 9.40 -15.88
N ALA A 51 -6.52 9.44 -17.18
CA ALA A 51 -7.56 8.63 -17.80
C ALA A 51 -7.26 7.11 -17.68
N PHE A 52 -6.01 6.71 -17.91
CA PHE A 52 -5.60 5.31 -17.83
C PHE A 52 -5.71 4.75 -16.40
N ALA A 53 -5.35 5.54 -15.39
CA ALA A 53 -5.54 5.16 -13.98
C ALA A 53 -7.02 4.92 -13.65
N ASN A 54 -7.91 5.80 -14.12
CA ASN A 54 -9.36 5.65 -13.92
C ASN A 54 -9.92 4.42 -14.66
N TYR A 55 -9.45 4.16 -15.87
CA TYR A 55 -9.83 2.97 -16.65
C TYR A 55 -9.48 1.66 -15.92
N LEU A 56 -8.28 1.57 -15.33
CA LEU A 56 -7.87 0.39 -14.57
C LEU A 56 -8.62 0.23 -13.24
N THR A 57 -9.17 1.33 -12.71
CA THR A 57 -9.85 1.35 -11.40
C THR A 57 -11.32 0.98 -11.53
N PHE A 58 -12.02 1.51 -12.53
CA PHE A 58 -13.46 1.36 -12.66
C PHE A 58 -13.81 0.34 -13.73
N SER A 59 -14.46 -0.74 -13.30
CA SER A 59 -14.89 -1.82 -14.20
C SER A 59 -16.05 -1.44 -15.12
N THR A 60 -16.83 -0.42 -14.76
CA THR A 60 -18.00 0.05 -15.53
C THR A 60 -18.13 1.56 -15.52
N LEU A 61 -18.79 2.10 -16.55
CA LEU A 61 -19.07 3.54 -16.63
C LEU A 61 -19.95 4.04 -15.49
N ASN A 62 -20.94 3.24 -15.05
CA ASN A 62 -21.76 3.59 -13.90
C ASN A 62 -20.91 3.79 -12.64
N GLN A 63 -19.94 2.90 -12.38
CA GLN A 63 -19.02 3.08 -11.26
C GLN A 63 -18.19 4.35 -11.42
N ALA A 64 -17.62 4.60 -12.60
CA ALA A 64 -16.82 5.78 -12.86
C ALA A 64 -17.62 7.09 -12.69
N GLN A 65 -18.91 7.09 -13.01
CA GLN A 65 -19.78 8.27 -12.94
C GLN A 65 -20.11 8.70 -11.51
N PHE A 66 -20.26 7.75 -10.57
CA PHE A 66 -20.69 8.05 -9.20
C PHE A 66 -19.56 8.05 -8.16
N ASN A 67 -18.32 7.72 -8.56
CA ASN A 67 -17.15 7.72 -7.68
C ASN A 67 -16.21 8.90 -7.99
N GLN A 68 -15.34 9.23 -7.03
CA GLN A 68 -14.33 10.27 -7.24
C GLN A 68 -13.22 9.77 -8.19
N PRO A 69 -12.87 10.54 -9.24
CA PRO A 69 -11.78 10.17 -10.13
C PRO A 69 -10.42 10.17 -9.43
N ILE A 70 -9.55 9.26 -9.84
CA ILE A 70 -8.15 9.26 -9.42
C ILE A 70 -7.38 10.27 -10.26
N VAL A 71 -6.64 11.16 -9.59
CA VAL A 71 -5.70 12.09 -10.22
C VAL A 71 -4.32 11.76 -9.66
N VAL A 72 -3.41 11.34 -10.53
CA VAL A 72 -2.08 10.87 -10.14
C VAL A 72 -1.03 11.97 -10.29
N ILE A 73 -1.23 12.86 -11.27
CA ILE A 73 -0.32 13.96 -11.63
C ILE A 73 -1.08 15.20 -12.09
#